data_AF-A0A6B0YW86-F1
#
_entry.id   AF-A0A6B0YW86-F1
#
_cell.length_a   1.000
_cell.length_b   1.000
_cell.length_c   1.000
_cell.angle_alpha   90.00
_cell.angle_beta   90.00
_cell.angle_gamma   90.00
#
_symmetry.space_group_name_H-M   'P 1'
#
loop_
_entity.id
_entity.type
_entity.pdbx_description
1 polymer ?
#
loop_
_entity_poly.entity_id
_entity_poly.type
_entity_poly.pdbx_seq_one_letter_code
_entity_poly.pdbx_strand_id
1 'polypeptide(L)'
;MPFLSFRHRENLVVKLAAQAIVLIAVVQTLVQRGSLPGLIPLIAASIFSILLWLLPVDNPRRANRYMLIQGMIASLALLQDFIFVYLFFVLSAQAMLLHSARPGLIWNGVFLTLALLANFLFHLEGELASGPRALMVTVGFVLACILSAGIATVRRDREEIRQLMSQLAEANTLLQESRKQAENLAAAQERNRLARELNHSLGHKMTVAIVQLEGAVLLLDKDPGRVAASLDTVHDQLKKGLNELRRIAKQV
;
A
#
# COMPACT_ATOMS: atom_id res chain seq x y z
N MET A 1 -1.11 3.29 12.39
CA MET A 1 -2.57 3.21 12.12
C MET A 1 -3.06 4.32 11.17
N PRO A 2 -2.72 4.34 9.86
CA PRO A 2 -3.18 5.37 8.92
C PRO A 2 -4.28 4.90 7.94
N PHE A 3 -4.63 3.61 7.93
CA PHE A 3 -5.52 3.01 6.92
C PHE A 3 -7.02 3.29 7.15
N LEU A 4 -7.45 3.42 8.42
CA LEU A 4 -8.86 3.67 8.74
C LEU A 4 -9.31 5.10 8.40
N SER A 5 -8.42 6.09 8.45
CA SER A 5 -8.76 7.50 8.23
C SER A 5 -9.03 7.83 6.75
N PHE A 6 -8.35 7.18 5.82
CA PHE A 6 -8.51 7.45 4.38
C PHE A 6 -9.83 6.88 3.84
N ARG A 7 -10.17 5.63 4.19
CA ARG A 7 -11.46 5.02 3.83
C ARG A 7 -12.64 5.79 4.45
N HIS A 8 -12.46 6.36 5.65
CA HIS A 8 -13.44 7.24 6.27
C HIS A 8 -13.64 8.54 5.50
N ARG A 9 -12.55 9.21 5.07
CA ARG A 9 -12.63 10.47 4.31
C ARG A 9 -13.27 10.30 2.94
N GLU A 10 -12.94 9.24 2.20
CA GLU A 10 -13.57 8.97 0.91
C GLU A 10 -15.06 8.64 1.04
N ASN A 11 -15.43 7.85 2.05
CA ASN A 11 -16.84 7.58 2.35
C ASN A 11 -17.59 8.86 2.76
N LEU A 12 -16.91 9.80 3.43
CA LEU A 12 -17.50 11.07 3.83
C LEU A 12 -17.82 11.97 2.62
N VAL A 13 -16.92 12.06 1.64
CA VAL A 13 -17.16 12.84 0.40
C VAL A 13 -18.37 12.30 -0.36
N VAL A 14 -18.46 10.97 -0.52
CA VAL A 14 -19.61 10.33 -1.19
C VAL A 14 -20.90 10.56 -0.41
N LYS A 15 -20.85 10.47 0.93
CA LYS A 15 -22.00 10.76 1.79
C LYS A 15 -22.48 12.22 1.65
N LEU A 16 -21.56 13.17 1.61
CA LEU A 16 -21.89 14.60 1.44
C LEU A 16 -22.46 14.88 0.05
N ALA A 17 -21.88 14.31 -1.01
CA ALA A 17 -22.39 14.44 -2.37
C ALA A 17 -23.80 13.86 -2.52
N ALA A 18 -24.04 12.69 -1.92
CA ALA A 18 -25.37 12.08 -1.88
C ALA A 18 -26.40 12.95 -1.16
N GLN A 19 -26.03 13.55 -0.02
CA GLN A 19 -26.93 14.46 0.70
C GLN A 19 -27.21 15.74 -0.10
N ALA A 20 -26.22 16.27 -0.82
CA ALA A 20 -26.43 17.40 -1.73
C ALA A 20 -27.44 17.04 -2.83
N ILE A 21 -27.34 15.84 -3.41
CA ILE A 21 -28.29 15.37 -4.44
C ILE A 21 -29.71 15.20 -3.87
N VAL A 22 -29.85 14.62 -2.68
CA VAL A 22 -31.16 14.52 -1.99
C VAL A 22 -31.74 15.90 -1.73
N LEU A 23 -30.93 16.84 -1.24
CA LEU A 23 -31.35 18.22 -1.00
C LEU A 23 -31.79 18.91 -2.29
N ILE A 24 -31.02 18.76 -3.38
CA ILE A 24 -31.36 19.30 -4.70
C ILE A 24 -32.71 18.74 -5.17
N ALA A 25 -32.96 17.44 -5.03
CA ALA A 25 -34.23 16.84 -5.41
C ALA A 25 -35.42 17.44 -4.63
N VAL A 26 -35.28 17.62 -3.31
CA VAL A 26 -36.31 18.24 -2.46
C VAL A 26 -36.54 19.71 -2.84
N VAL A 27 -35.47 20.48 -3.03
CA VAL A 27 -35.54 21.91 -3.40
C VAL A 27 -36.17 22.08 -4.78
N GLN A 28 -35.77 21.27 -5.77
CA GLN A 28 -36.37 21.36 -7.10
C GLN A 28 -37.86 21.01 -7.07
N THR A 29 -38.29 20.08 -6.20
CA THR A 29 -39.73 19.77 -6.03
C THR A 29 -40.48 20.98 -5.53
N LEU A 30 -39.92 21.66 -4.51
CA LEU A 30 -40.50 22.88 -3.94
C LEU A 30 -40.60 24.01 -4.98
N VAL A 31 -39.58 24.17 -5.83
CA VAL A 31 -39.54 25.19 -6.89
C VAL A 31 -40.53 24.87 -8.02
N GLN A 32 -40.65 23.61 -8.43
CA GLN A 32 -41.55 23.22 -9.53
C GLN A 32 -43.03 23.20 -9.12
N ARG A 33 -43.34 22.73 -7.90
CA ARG A 33 -44.73 22.57 -7.44
C ARG A 33 -45.23 23.67 -6.51
N GLY A 34 -44.35 24.56 -6.05
CA GLY A 34 -44.68 25.57 -5.02
C GLY A 34 -45.10 24.98 -3.67
N SER A 35 -44.94 23.66 -3.49
CA SER A 35 -45.38 22.89 -2.34
C SER A 35 -44.37 21.79 -2.02
N LEU A 36 -44.36 21.34 -0.77
CA LEU A 36 -43.49 20.24 -0.34
C LEU A 36 -43.84 18.95 -1.11
N PRO A 37 -42.86 18.07 -1.37
CA PRO A 37 -43.14 16.72 -1.83
C PRO A 37 -44.16 16.05 -0.92
N GLY A 38 -44.93 15.10 -1.46
CA GLY A 38 -45.81 14.27 -0.63
C GLY A 38 -45.06 13.64 0.55
N LEU A 39 -45.78 13.34 1.64
CA LEU A 39 -45.16 12.76 2.84
C LEU A 39 -44.37 11.47 2.53
N ILE A 40 -44.88 10.66 1.59
CA ILE A 40 -44.27 9.37 1.19
C ILE A 40 -42.86 9.55 0.60
N PRO A 41 -42.63 10.35 -0.47
CA PRO A 41 -41.29 10.56 -1.00
C PRO A 41 -40.33 11.24 -0.01
N LEU A 42 -40.82 12.12 0.85
CA LEU A 42 -40.00 12.79 1.87
C LEU A 42 -39.49 11.79 2.93
N ILE A 43 -40.37 10.89 3.39
CA ILE A 43 -40.01 9.80 4.28
C ILE A 43 -39.03 8.84 3.59
N ALA A 44 -39.29 8.48 2.32
CA ALA A 44 -38.41 7.62 1.54
C ALA A 44 -37.00 8.22 1.40
N ALA A 45 -36.89 9.50 1.06
CA ALA A 45 -35.61 10.22 0.96
C ALA A 45 -34.89 10.32 2.32
N SER A 46 -35.64 10.52 3.40
CA SER A 46 -35.10 10.57 4.77
C SER A 46 -34.55 9.21 5.19
N ILE A 47 -35.30 8.13 4.95
CA ILE A 47 -34.85 6.75 5.20
C ILE A 47 -33.64 6.43 4.32
N PHE A 48 -33.65 6.83 3.05
CA PHE A 48 -32.51 6.65 2.13
C PHE A 48 -31.25 7.33 2.68
N SER A 49 -31.37 8.57 3.17
CA SER A 49 -30.26 9.34 3.77
C SER A 49 -29.75 8.73 5.07
N ILE A 50 -30.64 8.25 5.94
CA ILE A 50 -30.27 7.53 7.18
C ILE A 50 -29.56 6.23 6.84
N LEU A 51 -30.09 5.46 5.89
CA LEU A 51 -29.46 4.22 5.47
C LEU A 51 -28.08 4.48 4.90
N LEU A 52 -27.89 5.57 4.14
CA LEU A 52 -26.59 6.00 3.59
C LEU A 52 -25.51 6.16 4.66
N TRP A 53 -25.89 6.55 5.88
CA TRP A 53 -24.96 6.64 6.99
C TRP A 53 -24.60 5.28 7.59
N LEU A 54 -25.53 4.33 7.56
CA LEU A 54 -25.44 2.98 8.10
C LEU A 54 -24.67 1.98 7.20
N LEU A 55 -23.82 2.47 6.29
CA LEU A 55 -23.06 1.68 5.31
C LEU A 55 -22.37 0.46 5.96
N PRO A 56 -22.78 -0.78 5.67
CA PRO A 56 -22.09 -1.97 6.17
C PRO A 56 -20.93 -2.32 5.23
N VAL A 57 -19.69 -2.09 5.69
CA VAL A 57 -18.48 -2.17 4.85
C VAL A 57 -17.85 -3.58 4.83
N ASP A 58 -18.33 -4.50 5.68
CA ASP A 58 -17.54 -5.68 6.04
C ASP A 58 -17.96 -6.99 5.34
N ASN A 59 -19.11 -7.03 4.64
CA ASN A 59 -19.58 -8.29 4.03
C ASN A 59 -20.34 -8.07 2.69
N PRO A 60 -19.93 -8.73 1.58
CA PRO A 60 -20.57 -8.57 0.27
C PRO A 60 -22.05 -8.97 0.26
N ARG A 61 -22.47 -9.95 1.08
CA ARG A 61 -23.90 -10.32 1.19
C ARG A 61 -24.72 -9.21 1.86
N ARG A 62 -24.14 -8.50 2.84
CA ARG A 62 -24.80 -7.36 3.48
C ARG A 62 -24.88 -6.17 2.53
N ALA A 63 -23.84 -5.93 1.73
CA ALA A 63 -23.83 -4.90 0.70
C ALA A 63 -24.92 -5.11 -0.36
N ASN A 64 -25.09 -6.34 -0.87
CA ASN A 64 -26.17 -6.66 -1.82
C ASN A 64 -27.57 -6.44 -1.22
N ARG A 65 -27.81 -6.90 0.02
CA ARG A 65 -29.11 -6.69 0.70
C ARG A 65 -29.40 -5.20 0.91
N TYR A 66 -28.38 -4.45 1.28
CA TYR A 66 -28.47 -3.02 1.48
C TYR A 66 -28.80 -2.28 0.17
N MET A 67 -28.14 -2.65 -0.95
CA MET A 67 -28.46 -2.09 -2.27
C MET A 67 -29.88 -2.43 -2.73
N LEU A 68 -30.35 -3.65 -2.48
CA LEU A 68 -31.75 -4.03 -2.75
C LEU A 68 -32.74 -3.14 -2.00
N ILE A 69 -32.51 -2.93 -0.69
CA ILE A 69 -33.39 -2.12 0.15
C ILE A 69 -33.41 -0.67 -0.32
N GLN A 70 -32.24 -0.06 -0.56
CA GLN A 70 -32.19 1.32 -1.06
C GLN A 70 -32.78 1.45 -2.47
N GLY A 71 -32.54 0.47 -3.34
CA GLY A 71 -33.11 0.42 -4.68
C GLY A 71 -34.63 0.36 -4.64
N MET A 72 -35.22 -0.44 -3.74
CA MET A 72 -36.67 -0.47 -3.54
C MET A 72 -37.21 0.86 -3.01
N ILE A 73 -36.54 1.47 -2.03
CA ILE A 73 -36.94 2.78 -1.49
C ILE A 73 -36.88 3.86 -2.57
N ALA A 74 -35.80 3.90 -3.35
CA ALA A 74 -35.63 4.85 -4.45
C ALA A 74 -36.67 4.62 -5.55
N SER A 75 -36.99 3.35 -5.87
CA SER A 75 -38.03 3.00 -6.84
C SER A 75 -39.42 3.43 -6.35
N LEU A 76 -39.73 3.23 -5.07
CA LEU A 76 -41.00 3.66 -4.49
C LEU A 76 -41.15 5.19 -4.53
N ALA A 77 -40.07 5.93 -4.24
CA ALA A 77 -40.05 7.39 -4.36
C ALA A 77 -40.20 7.84 -5.83
N LEU A 78 -39.56 7.14 -6.76
CA LEU A 78 -39.63 7.42 -8.19
C LEU A 78 -41.03 7.23 -8.77
N LEU A 79 -41.80 6.24 -8.29
CA LEU A 79 -43.19 6.04 -8.71
C LEU A 79 -44.13 7.18 -8.29
N GLN A 80 -43.76 7.95 -7.27
CA GLN A 80 -44.53 9.11 -6.82
C GLN A 80 -44.17 10.36 -7.62
N ASP A 81 -42.87 10.57 -7.83
CA ASP A 81 -42.34 11.76 -8.48
C ASP A 81 -41.04 11.44 -9.25
N PHE A 82 -41.01 11.84 -10.52
CA PHE A 82 -39.86 11.60 -11.40
C PHE A 82 -38.54 12.20 -10.86
N ILE A 83 -38.62 13.26 -10.05
CA ILE A 83 -37.45 13.94 -9.50
C ILE A 83 -36.58 13.03 -8.62
N PHE A 84 -37.14 11.94 -8.09
CA PHE A 84 -36.37 10.97 -7.31
C PHE A 84 -35.48 10.07 -8.19
N VAL A 85 -35.47 10.23 -9.51
CA VAL A 85 -34.51 9.60 -10.43
C VAL A 85 -33.06 9.94 -10.05
N TYR A 86 -32.82 11.12 -9.45
CA TYR A 86 -31.48 11.51 -8.98
C TYR A 86 -30.91 10.57 -7.90
N LEU A 87 -31.75 9.87 -7.14
CA LEU A 87 -31.30 8.87 -6.16
C LEU A 87 -30.57 7.69 -6.82
N PHE A 88 -30.93 7.37 -8.08
CA PHE A 88 -30.28 6.30 -8.84
C PHE A 88 -28.85 6.68 -9.26
N PHE A 89 -28.53 7.98 -9.39
CA PHE A 89 -27.13 8.42 -9.58
C PHE A 89 -26.28 8.13 -8.35
N VAL A 90 -26.83 8.37 -7.15
CA VAL A 90 -26.18 8.03 -5.89
C VAL A 90 -25.97 6.52 -5.78
N LEU A 91 -27.00 5.72 -6.11
CA LEU A 91 -26.92 4.26 -6.12
C LEU A 91 -25.88 3.74 -7.12
N SER A 92 -25.78 4.33 -8.30
CA SER A 92 -24.77 3.97 -9.31
C SER A 92 -23.34 4.18 -8.79
N ALA A 93 -23.08 5.33 -8.16
CA ALA A 93 -21.78 5.59 -7.52
C ALA A 93 -21.52 4.60 -6.38
N GLN A 94 -22.52 4.35 -5.54
CA GLN A 94 -22.40 3.45 -4.40
C GLN A 94 -22.18 1.99 -4.80
N ALA A 95 -22.75 1.55 -5.93
CA ALA A 95 -22.59 0.18 -6.44
C ALA A 95 -21.13 -0.14 -6.76
N MET A 96 -20.41 0.81 -7.38
CA MET A 96 -18.98 0.66 -7.68
C MET A 96 -18.07 0.81 -6.48
N LEU A 97 -18.52 1.52 -5.45
CA LEU A 97 -17.75 1.71 -4.21
C LEU A 97 -17.83 0.49 -3.30
N LEU A 98 -18.99 -0.18 -3.26
CA LEU A 98 -19.24 -1.33 -2.40
C LEU A 98 -18.82 -2.66 -3.03
N HIS A 99 -18.80 -2.75 -4.37
CA HIS A 99 -18.54 -4.00 -5.08
C HIS A 99 -17.29 -3.95 -5.94
N SER A 100 -16.78 -5.13 -6.29
CA SER A 100 -15.80 -5.27 -7.37
C SER A 100 -16.44 -4.90 -8.73
N ALA A 101 -15.62 -4.72 -9.77
CA ALA A 101 -16.08 -4.15 -11.05
C ALA A 101 -17.24 -4.93 -11.67
N ARG A 102 -17.23 -6.27 -11.58
CA ARG A 102 -18.24 -7.10 -12.23
C ARG A 102 -19.61 -6.98 -11.56
N PRO A 103 -19.79 -7.22 -10.24
CA PRO A 103 -21.10 -7.03 -9.60
C PRO A 103 -21.56 -5.56 -9.59
N GLY A 104 -20.63 -4.60 -9.48
CA GLY A 104 -20.97 -3.19 -9.59
C GLY A 104 -21.59 -2.84 -10.95
N LEU A 105 -21.03 -3.36 -12.04
CA LEU A 105 -21.59 -3.14 -13.39
C LEU A 105 -22.99 -3.71 -13.54
N ILE A 106 -23.24 -4.89 -12.97
CA ILE A 106 -24.56 -5.52 -12.99
C ILE A 106 -25.58 -4.63 -12.27
N TRP A 107 -25.24 -4.14 -11.07
CA TRP A 107 -26.09 -3.20 -10.33
C TRP A 107 -26.38 -1.92 -11.10
N ASN A 108 -25.37 -1.33 -11.74
CA ASN A 108 -25.57 -0.13 -12.57
C ASN A 108 -26.46 -0.40 -13.78
N GLY A 109 -26.34 -1.57 -14.41
CA GLY A 109 -27.25 -2.00 -15.48
C GLY A 109 -28.69 -2.07 -15.00
N VAL A 110 -28.93 -2.72 -13.84
CA VAL A 110 -30.28 -2.83 -13.25
C VAL A 110 -30.86 -1.45 -12.94
N PHE A 111 -30.09 -0.56 -12.32
CA PHE A 111 -30.53 0.78 -11.98
C PHE A 111 -30.79 1.66 -13.22
N LEU A 112 -29.97 1.52 -14.27
CA LEU A 112 -30.19 2.20 -15.55
C LEU A 112 -31.50 1.73 -16.19
N THR A 113 -31.72 0.42 -16.24
CA THR A 113 -32.95 -0.15 -16.82
C THR A 113 -34.19 0.32 -16.05
N LEU A 114 -34.13 0.36 -14.71
CA LEU A 114 -35.23 0.87 -13.89
C LEU A 114 -35.49 2.36 -14.12
N ALA A 115 -34.44 3.19 -14.23
CA ALA A 115 -34.58 4.62 -14.48
C ALA A 115 -35.16 4.91 -15.89
N LEU A 116 -34.70 4.17 -16.91
CA LEU A 116 -35.23 4.29 -18.28
C LEU A 116 -36.67 3.80 -18.38
N LEU A 117 -37.01 2.70 -17.70
CA LEU A 117 -38.37 2.20 -17.64
C LEU A 117 -39.32 3.20 -16.98
N ALA A 118 -38.92 3.79 -15.86
CA ALA A 118 -39.70 4.84 -15.21
C ALA A 118 -39.89 6.05 -16.13
N ASN A 119 -38.81 6.52 -16.78
CA ASN A 119 -38.92 7.61 -17.76
C ASN A 119 -39.92 7.28 -18.90
N PHE A 120 -39.95 6.04 -19.36
CA PHE A 120 -40.91 5.59 -20.37
C PHE A 120 -42.37 5.59 -19.85
N LEU A 121 -42.59 5.11 -18.61
CA LEU A 121 -43.91 5.10 -17.98
C LEU A 121 -44.47 6.52 -17.77
N PHE A 122 -43.67 7.44 -17.22
CA PHE A 122 -44.06 8.84 -17.05
C PHE A 122 -44.31 9.57 -18.39
N HIS A 123 -43.65 9.13 -19.47
CA HIS A 123 -43.91 9.67 -20.79
C HIS A 123 -45.30 9.27 -21.33
N LEU A 124 -45.73 8.02 -21.07
CA LEU A 124 -47.05 7.54 -21.46
C LEU A 124 -48.19 8.27 -20.74
N GLU A 125 -47.95 8.78 -19.52
CA GLU A 125 -48.92 9.57 -18.74
C GLU A 125 -49.10 11.02 -19.24
N GLY A 126 -48.44 11.42 -20.33
CA GLY A 126 -48.76 12.64 -21.06
C GLY A 126 -47.96 13.89 -20.68
N GLU A 127 -46.91 13.79 -19.87
CA GLU A 127 -46.00 14.91 -19.65
C GLU A 127 -45.09 15.15 -20.89
N LEU A 128 -45.52 16.04 -21.79
CA LEU A 128 -44.88 16.37 -23.08
C LEU A 128 -43.41 16.86 -23.01
N ALA A 129 -42.82 17.08 -21.85
CA ALA A 129 -41.42 17.52 -21.71
C ALA A 129 -40.41 16.35 -21.80
N SER A 130 -40.63 15.37 -22.68
CA SER A 130 -39.96 14.06 -22.65
C SER A 130 -38.55 14.03 -23.26
N GLY A 131 -38.29 14.76 -24.34
CA GLY A 131 -37.00 14.70 -25.05
C GLY A 131 -35.81 15.19 -24.21
N PRO A 132 -35.80 16.46 -23.77
CA PRO A 132 -34.68 17.02 -23.01
C PRO A 132 -34.46 16.34 -21.65
N ARG A 133 -35.54 15.95 -20.96
CA ARG A 133 -35.45 15.25 -19.67
C ARG A 133 -34.88 13.84 -19.82
N ALA A 134 -35.35 13.05 -20.79
CA ALA A 134 -34.83 11.72 -21.05
C ALA A 134 -33.34 11.75 -21.43
N LEU A 135 -32.94 12.72 -22.25
CA LEU A 135 -31.54 12.95 -22.59
C LEU A 135 -30.71 13.32 -21.35
N MET A 136 -31.20 14.23 -20.50
CA MET A 136 -30.49 14.62 -19.27
C MET A 136 -30.30 13.45 -18.31
N VAL A 137 -31.32 12.60 -18.12
CA VAL A 137 -31.22 11.41 -17.27
C VAL A 137 -30.25 10.38 -17.85
N THR A 138 -30.35 10.11 -19.15
CA THR A 138 -29.47 9.15 -19.82
C THR A 138 -28.02 9.61 -19.79
N VAL A 139 -27.75 10.88 -20.14
CA VAL A 139 -26.41 11.46 -20.10
C VAL A 139 -25.87 11.50 -18.67
N GLY A 140 -26.69 11.93 -17.71
CA GLY A 140 -26.32 11.93 -16.29
C GLY A 140 -25.96 10.54 -15.78
N PHE A 141 -26.68 9.50 -16.20
CA PHE A 141 -26.43 8.14 -15.75
C PHE A 141 -25.18 7.54 -16.38
N VAL A 142 -24.98 7.79 -17.67
CA VAL A 142 -23.77 7.39 -18.39
C VAL A 142 -22.54 8.08 -17.79
N LEU A 143 -22.60 9.38 -17.53
CA LEU A 143 -21.52 10.12 -16.87
C LEU A 143 -21.25 9.58 -15.46
N ALA A 144 -22.30 9.35 -14.66
CA ALA A 144 -22.18 8.76 -13.33
C ALA A 144 -21.53 7.37 -13.39
N CYS A 145 -21.88 6.53 -14.36
CA CYS A 145 -21.26 5.23 -14.56
C CYS A 145 -19.79 5.33 -14.94
N ILE A 146 -19.44 6.19 -15.90
CA ILE A 146 -18.06 6.39 -16.37
C ILE A 146 -17.17 6.91 -15.22
N LEU A 147 -17.63 7.95 -14.52
CA LEU A 147 -16.89 8.53 -13.40
C LEU A 147 -16.72 7.51 -12.27
N SER A 148 -17.77 6.77 -11.93
CA SER A 148 -17.71 5.77 -10.87
C SER A 148 -16.80 4.59 -11.23
N ALA A 149 -16.83 4.15 -12.49
CA ALA A 149 -15.92 3.11 -12.99
C ALA A 149 -14.45 3.59 -12.96
N GLY A 150 -14.18 4.83 -13.40
CA GLY A 150 -12.84 5.43 -13.35
C GLY A 150 -12.31 5.62 -11.94
N ILE A 151 -13.15 6.03 -10.99
CA ILE A 151 -12.76 6.10 -9.56
C ILE A 151 -12.45 4.69 -9.02
N ALA A 152 -13.24 3.68 -9.40
CA ALA A 152 -13.03 2.32 -8.94
C ALA A 152 -11.74 1.68 -9.48
N THR A 153 -11.32 1.99 -10.71
CA THR A 153 -10.03 1.52 -11.26
C THR A 153 -8.87 2.20 -10.57
N VAL A 154 -8.89 3.53 -10.45
CA VAL A 154 -7.83 4.30 -9.77
C VAL A 154 -7.63 3.83 -8.33
N ARG A 155 -8.69 3.42 -7.63
CA ARG A 155 -8.59 2.85 -6.28
C ARG A 155 -7.85 1.52 -6.26
N ARG A 156 -8.08 0.64 -7.23
CA ARG A 156 -7.38 -0.65 -7.32
C ARG A 156 -5.90 -0.43 -7.58
N ASP A 157 -5.58 0.41 -8.56
CA ASP A 157 -4.19 0.70 -8.94
C ASP A 157 -3.43 1.32 -7.76
N ARG A 158 -4.07 2.23 -7.00
CA ARG A 158 -3.46 2.82 -5.80
C ARG A 158 -3.20 1.80 -4.70
N GLU A 159 -4.11 0.85 -4.48
CA GLU A 159 -3.91 -0.18 -3.47
C GLU A 159 -2.79 -1.14 -3.88
N GLU A 160 -2.73 -1.52 -5.15
CA GLU A 160 -1.65 -2.34 -5.71
C GLU A 160 -0.28 -1.64 -5.60
N ILE A 161 -0.20 -0.37 -6.02
CA ILE A 161 1.02 0.45 -5.86
C ILE A 161 1.43 0.52 -4.39
N ARG A 162 0.47 0.66 -3.47
CA ARG A 162 0.77 0.73 -2.04
C ARG A 162 1.32 -0.58 -1.50
N GLN A 163 0.78 -1.71 -1.92
CA GLN A 163 1.27 -3.04 -1.55
C GLN A 163 2.68 -3.27 -2.11
N LEU A 164 2.92 -2.93 -3.37
CA LEU A 164 4.23 -3.02 -4.00
C LEU A 164 5.26 -2.13 -3.29
N MET A 165 4.89 -0.91 -2.92
CA MET A 165 5.77 0.00 -2.16
C MET A 165 6.10 -0.56 -0.77
N SER A 166 5.14 -1.19 -0.10
CA SER A 166 5.38 -1.87 1.19
C SER A 166 6.35 -3.03 1.04
N GLN A 167 6.17 -3.88 0.03
CA GLN A 167 7.04 -5.01 -0.26
C GLN A 167 8.46 -4.56 -0.62
N LEU A 168 8.57 -3.49 -1.42
CA LEU A 168 9.87 -2.92 -1.79
C LEU A 168 10.60 -2.34 -0.59
N ALA A 169 9.89 -1.67 0.33
CA ALA A 169 10.46 -1.16 1.56
C ALA A 169 11.00 -2.29 2.45
N GLU A 170 10.22 -3.36 2.63
CA GLU A 170 10.63 -4.55 3.41
C GLU A 170 11.83 -5.27 2.78
N ALA A 171 11.82 -5.47 1.46
CA ALA A 171 12.94 -6.07 0.74
C ALA A 171 14.23 -5.23 0.87
N ASN A 172 14.11 -3.90 0.82
CA ASN A 172 15.24 -3.00 0.98
C ASN A 172 15.82 -3.07 2.39
N THR A 173 14.98 -3.13 3.43
CA THR A 173 15.45 -3.32 4.81
C THR A 173 16.20 -4.64 5.00
N LEU A 174 15.67 -5.74 4.45
CA LEU A 174 16.32 -7.05 4.52
C LEU A 174 17.67 -7.06 3.77
N LEU A 175 17.74 -6.41 2.61
CA LEU A 175 18.97 -6.27 1.85
C LEU A 175 20.02 -5.45 2.61
N GLN A 176 19.63 -4.38 3.29
CA GLN A 176 20.54 -3.58 4.12
C GLN A 176 21.09 -4.39 5.29
N GLU A 177 20.24 -5.16 5.97
CA GLU A 177 20.66 -6.04 7.06
C GLU A 177 21.62 -7.14 6.57
N SER A 178 21.28 -7.79 5.46
CA SER A 178 22.13 -8.83 4.85
C SER A 178 23.49 -8.27 4.42
N ARG A 179 23.52 -7.08 3.82
CA ARG A 179 24.79 -6.39 3.46
C ARG A 179 25.64 -6.13 4.69
N LYS A 180 25.05 -5.62 5.78
CA LYS A 180 25.76 -5.36 7.03
C LYS A 180 26.31 -6.66 7.64
N GLN A 181 25.55 -7.75 7.60
CA GLN A 181 26.03 -9.06 8.05
C GLN A 181 27.19 -9.58 7.19
N ALA A 182 27.10 -9.44 5.87
CA ALA A 182 28.16 -9.83 4.94
C ALA A 182 29.44 -9.02 5.16
N GLU A 183 29.33 -7.71 5.37
CA GLU A 183 30.47 -6.83 5.70
C GLU A 183 31.14 -7.25 7.01
N ASN A 184 30.36 -7.53 8.06
CA ASN A 184 30.89 -8.00 9.34
C ASN A 184 31.59 -9.37 9.21
N LEU A 185 31.01 -10.29 8.43
CA LEU A 185 31.59 -11.60 8.18
C LEU A 185 32.90 -11.47 7.39
N ALA A 186 32.92 -10.65 6.35
CA ALA A 186 34.12 -10.38 5.55
C ALA A 186 35.23 -9.76 6.40
N ALA A 187 34.90 -8.79 7.26
CA ALA A 187 35.85 -8.19 8.19
C ALA A 187 36.40 -9.22 9.20
N ALA A 188 35.56 -10.12 9.71
CA ALA A 188 35.99 -11.19 10.61
C ALA A 188 36.89 -12.24 9.91
N GLN A 189 36.55 -12.60 8.67
CA GLN A 189 37.36 -13.50 7.85
C GLN A 189 38.74 -12.90 7.57
N GLU A 190 38.80 -11.61 7.24
CA GLU A 190 40.05 -10.92 6.99
C GLU A 190 40.92 -10.86 8.25
N ARG A 191 40.33 -10.56 9.42
CA ARG A 191 41.04 -10.63 10.70
C ARG A 191 41.60 -12.03 10.97
N ASN A 192 40.84 -13.09 10.67
CA ASN A 192 41.31 -14.47 10.85
C ASN A 192 42.44 -14.82 9.87
N ARG A 193 42.33 -14.36 8.62
CA ARG A 193 43.37 -14.50 7.59
C ARG A 193 44.67 -13.83 8.04
N LEU A 194 44.59 -12.58 8.48
CA LEU A 194 45.73 -11.83 9.02
C LEU A 194 46.34 -12.53 10.23
N ALA A 195 45.53 -13.01 11.19
CA ALA A 195 46.03 -13.73 12.36
C ALA A 195 46.79 -15.02 11.98
N ARG A 196 46.31 -15.78 10.98
CA ARG A 196 47.01 -16.98 10.48
C ARG A 196 48.30 -16.63 9.75
N GLU A 197 48.27 -15.61 8.89
CA GLU A 197 49.44 -15.15 8.15
C GLU A 197 50.54 -14.65 9.11
N LEU A 198 50.14 -13.90 10.14
CA LEU A 198 51.01 -13.47 11.23
C LEU A 198 51.59 -14.65 12.01
N ASN A 199 50.75 -15.61 12.45
CA ASN A 199 51.22 -16.79 13.16
C ASN A 199 52.17 -17.65 12.32
N HIS A 200 51.92 -17.77 11.01
CA HIS A 200 52.79 -18.55 10.15
C HIS A 200 54.15 -17.87 9.96
N SER A 201 54.18 -16.56 9.67
CA SER A 201 55.44 -15.83 9.47
C SER A 201 56.24 -15.70 10.77
N LEU A 202 55.57 -15.39 11.89
CA LEU A 202 56.20 -15.25 13.19
C LEU A 202 56.62 -16.61 13.77
N GLY A 203 55.73 -17.60 13.71
CA GLY A 203 55.97 -18.94 14.24
C GLY A 203 57.15 -19.63 13.56
N HIS A 204 57.28 -19.50 12.23
CA HIS A 204 58.43 -20.03 11.50
C HIS A 204 59.73 -19.33 11.92
N LYS A 205 59.74 -17.97 11.96
CA LYS A 205 60.92 -17.19 12.38
C LYS A 205 61.34 -17.50 13.83
N MET A 206 60.38 -17.64 14.74
CA MET A 206 60.65 -18.01 16.14
C MET A 206 61.18 -19.43 16.27
N THR A 207 60.64 -20.39 15.52
CA THR A 207 61.14 -21.78 15.53
C THR A 207 62.59 -21.84 15.05
N VAL A 208 62.93 -21.14 13.97
CA VAL A 208 64.31 -21.06 13.47
C VAL A 208 65.22 -20.37 14.49
N ALA A 209 64.77 -19.28 15.11
CA ALA A 209 65.53 -18.59 16.15
C ALA A 209 65.81 -19.48 17.38
N ILE A 210 64.83 -20.27 17.83
CA ILE A 210 65.01 -21.22 18.94
C ILE A 210 66.07 -22.27 18.59
N VAL A 211 65.98 -22.88 17.40
CA VAL A 211 66.96 -23.90 16.94
C VAL A 211 68.37 -23.30 16.80
N GLN A 212 68.49 -22.06 16.32
CA GLN A 212 69.79 -21.37 16.22
C GLN A 212 70.38 -21.06 17.61
N LEU A 213 69.55 -20.67 18.58
CA LEU A 213 69.98 -20.45 19.97
C LEU A 213 70.43 -21.76 20.63
N GLU A 214 69.68 -22.86 20.46
CA GLU A 214 70.06 -24.18 20.96
C GLU A 214 71.40 -24.64 20.36
N GLY A 215 71.61 -24.43 19.06
CA GLY A 215 72.89 -24.71 18.39
C GLY A 215 74.05 -23.86 18.89
N ALA A 216 73.80 -22.58 19.21
CA ALA A 216 74.79 -21.67 19.78
C ALA A 216 75.23 -22.11 21.19
N VAL A 217 74.31 -22.61 22.01
CA VAL A 217 74.62 -23.18 23.34
C VAL A 217 75.53 -24.40 23.23
N LEU A 218 75.35 -25.25 22.21
CA LEU A 218 76.23 -26.41 21.98
C LEU A 218 77.67 -26.05 21.56
N LEU A 219 77.87 -24.85 21.01
CA LEU A 219 79.14 -24.37 20.46
C LEU A 219 79.89 -23.41 21.41
N LEU A 220 79.29 -23.06 22.55
CA LEU A 220 79.77 -22.03 23.49
C LEU A 220 81.24 -22.20 23.89
N ASP A 221 81.65 -23.43 24.20
CA ASP A 221 83.02 -23.74 24.65
C ASP A 221 84.00 -24.04 23.50
N LYS A 222 83.48 -24.27 22.28
CA LYS A 222 84.28 -24.73 21.13
C LYS A 222 84.66 -23.61 20.16
N ASP A 223 83.76 -22.69 19.88
CA ASP A 223 83.97 -21.63 18.90
C ASP A 223 83.18 -20.35 19.26
N PRO A 224 83.71 -19.53 20.20
CA PRO A 224 83.02 -18.35 20.72
C PRO A 224 82.72 -17.30 19.64
N GLY A 225 83.58 -17.18 18.62
CA GLY A 225 83.40 -16.23 17.53
C GLY A 225 82.17 -16.57 16.67
N ARG A 226 81.94 -17.87 16.43
CA ARG A 226 80.80 -18.36 15.67
C ARG A 226 79.49 -18.24 16.44
N VAL A 227 79.55 -18.37 17.78
CA VAL A 227 78.42 -18.11 18.69
C VAL A 227 78.00 -16.64 18.65
N ALA A 228 78.95 -15.71 18.70
CA ALA A 228 78.67 -14.28 18.60
C ALA A 228 77.95 -13.92 17.28
N ALA A 229 78.43 -14.45 16.15
CA ALA A 229 77.79 -14.23 14.85
C ALA A 229 76.37 -14.84 14.76
N SER A 230 76.16 -16.02 15.35
CA SER A 230 74.83 -16.67 15.38
C SER A 230 73.84 -15.89 16.25
N LEU A 231 74.27 -15.38 17.40
CA LEU A 231 73.44 -14.53 18.27
C LEU A 231 73.05 -13.22 17.59
N ASP A 232 73.96 -12.59 16.85
CA ASP A 232 73.68 -11.36 16.11
C ASP A 232 72.65 -11.58 14.99
N THR A 233 72.75 -12.74 14.32
CA THR A 233 71.79 -13.16 13.29
C THR A 233 70.39 -13.39 13.86
N VAL A 234 70.30 -14.10 14.99
CA VAL A 234 69.03 -14.32 15.72
C VAL A 234 68.43 -12.99 16.18
N HIS A 235 69.25 -12.11 16.74
CA HIS A 235 68.82 -10.79 17.21
C HIS A 235 68.25 -9.95 16.05
N ASP A 236 68.92 -9.92 14.90
CA ASP A 236 68.46 -9.15 13.74
C ASP A 236 67.17 -9.74 13.13
N GLN A 237 67.03 -11.07 13.13
CA GLN A 237 65.79 -11.75 12.71
C GLN A 237 64.60 -11.44 13.62
N LEU A 238 64.80 -11.49 14.94
CA LEU A 238 63.76 -11.15 15.92
C LEU A 238 63.36 -9.67 15.82
N LYS A 239 64.35 -8.77 15.66
CA LYS A 239 64.11 -7.34 15.51
C LYS A 239 63.32 -7.01 14.23
N LYS A 240 63.65 -7.66 13.12
CA LYS A 240 62.89 -7.57 11.86
C LYS A 240 61.45 -8.08 12.03
N GLY A 241 61.25 -9.22 12.67
CA GLY A 241 59.91 -9.76 12.95
C GLY A 241 59.06 -8.84 13.84
N LEU A 242 59.65 -8.23 14.87
CA LEU A 242 58.96 -7.29 15.75
C LEU A 242 58.52 -6.00 15.03
N ASN A 243 59.35 -5.51 14.10
CA ASN A 243 59.02 -4.35 13.27
C ASN A 243 57.90 -4.65 12.26
N GLU A 244 57.88 -5.87 11.72
CA GLU A 244 56.83 -6.34 10.81
C GLU A 244 55.47 -6.40 11.52
N LEU A 245 55.44 -6.93 12.75
CA LEU A 245 54.24 -6.91 13.62
C LEU A 245 53.75 -5.50 13.92
N ARG A 246 54.65 -4.58 14.30
CA ARG A 246 54.29 -3.18 14.56
C ARG A 246 53.71 -2.48 13.33
N ARG A 247 54.18 -2.82 12.13
CA ARG A 247 53.67 -2.24 10.89
C ARG A 247 52.25 -2.71 10.59
N ILE A 248 51.98 -4.00 10.79
CA ILE A 248 50.65 -4.60 10.57
C ILE A 248 49.64 -4.10 11.62
N ALA A 249 50.04 -3.98 12.89
CA ALA A 249 49.20 -3.44 13.96
C ALA A 249 48.83 -1.95 13.77
N LYS A 250 49.51 -1.23 12.89
CA LYS A 250 49.15 0.15 12.49
C LYS A 250 48.18 0.23 11.31
N GLN A 251 47.97 -0.87 10.59
CA GLN A 251 47.13 -0.94 9.39
C GLN A 251 45.75 -1.57 9.62
N VAL A 252 45.57 -2.23 10.77
CA VAL A 252 44.30 -2.80 11.26
C VAL A 252 43.68 -1.85 12.25
#